data_AF-A0A7S3BC23-F1
#
_entry.id   AF-A0A7S3BC23-F1
#
_cell.length_a   1.000
_cell.length_b   1.000
_cell.length_c   1.000
_cell.angle_alpha   90.00
_cell.angle_beta   90.00
_cell.angle_gamma   90.00
#
_symmetry.space_group_name_H-M   'P 1'
#
loop_
_entity.id
_entity.type
_entity.pdbx_description
1 polymer ?
#
loop_
_entity_poly.entity_id
_entity_poly.type
_entity_poly.pdbx_seq_one_letter_code
_entity_poly.pdbx_strand_id
1 'polypeptide(L)'
;DCVFWMGDLNYRVELAKEEAQRLTMPSADDVSRSGFATRADYDHAALQRLLAADQQKRPQSAPMRAGFSEMPISFWPTYKLDRKSGYARYKFQHRNRLKQTLRLPSFTDRVLYRSVESEAILPVTYDACTANALRVSDHRPVSATFLVQVSLPSMEQSVPSPMHSPSVWVGHRRHWLRCPGTVAEISQLLLRPRTNGDGVDGGLEPAAAAASSQEELGR
;
A
#
# COMPACT_ATOMS: atom_id res chain seq x y z
N ASP A 1 -15.05 -11.48 -9.35
CA ASP A 1 -13.58 -11.68 -9.27
C ASP A 1 -12.82 -10.39 -9.04
N CYS A 2 -11.80 -10.48 -8.19
CA CYS A 2 -10.86 -9.40 -7.87
C CYS A 2 -9.45 -9.82 -8.31
N VAL A 3 -8.75 -8.97 -9.06
CA VAL A 3 -7.40 -9.22 -9.59
C VAL A 3 -6.45 -8.17 -9.02
N PHE A 4 -5.34 -8.63 -8.45
CA PHE A 4 -4.24 -7.79 -7.99
C PHE A 4 -3.00 -8.06 -8.84
N TRP A 5 -2.40 -6.99 -9.35
CA TRP A 5 -1.17 -7.05 -10.13
C TRP A 5 -0.10 -6.21 -9.46
N MET A 6 0.95 -6.86 -8.95
CA MET A 6 2.00 -6.19 -8.18
C MET A 6 3.40 -6.72 -8.47
N GLY A 7 4.40 -5.89 -8.20
CA GLY A 7 5.82 -6.24 -8.30
C GLY A 7 6.68 -5.07 -8.79
N ASP A 8 7.93 -5.38 -9.15
CA ASP A 8 8.81 -4.46 -9.87
C ASP A 8 8.39 -4.37 -11.34
N LEU A 9 7.53 -3.40 -11.65
CA LEU A 9 7.07 -3.11 -13.02
C LEU A 9 8.11 -2.30 -13.81
N ASN A 10 9.13 -1.80 -13.13
CA ASN A 10 10.33 -1.21 -13.70
C ASN A 10 10.12 0.04 -14.57
N TYR A 11 8.96 0.70 -14.49
CA TYR A 11 8.76 2.04 -15.02
C TYR A 11 9.67 3.04 -14.32
N ARG A 12 10.23 3.95 -15.10
CA ARG A 12 11.26 4.89 -14.64
C ARG A 12 10.77 6.32 -14.66
N VAL A 13 11.34 7.14 -13.79
CA VAL A 13 11.20 8.60 -13.88
C VAL A 13 12.11 9.10 -15.01
N GLU A 14 11.55 9.91 -15.90
CA GLU A 14 12.25 10.52 -17.04
C GLU A 14 12.48 12.02 -16.78
N LEU A 15 13.61 12.35 -16.17
CA LEU A 15 14.04 13.73 -15.92
C LEU A 15 15.52 13.90 -16.27
N ALA A 16 15.97 15.16 -16.35
CA ALA A 16 17.40 15.45 -16.27
C ALA A 16 17.94 14.99 -14.91
N LYS A 17 19.19 14.51 -14.88
CA LYS A 17 19.81 13.97 -13.67
C LYS A 17 19.87 15.04 -12.57
N GLU A 18 20.29 16.24 -12.93
CA GLU A 18 20.49 17.38 -12.05
C GLU A 18 19.16 17.76 -11.37
N GLU A 19 18.07 17.73 -12.15
CA GLU A 19 16.73 17.98 -11.65
C GLU A 19 16.27 16.88 -10.69
N ALA A 20 16.43 15.61 -11.07
CA ALA A 20 16.10 14.50 -10.18
C ALA A 20 16.92 14.52 -8.89
N GLN A 21 18.18 14.97 -8.93
CA GLN A 21 19.00 15.18 -7.73
C GLN A 21 18.43 16.28 -6.85
N ARG A 22 18.07 17.43 -7.43
CA ARG A 22 17.46 18.55 -6.69
C ARG A 22 16.15 18.14 -6.01
N LEU A 23 15.31 17.37 -6.68
CA LEU A 23 14.01 16.92 -6.16
C LEU A 23 14.12 15.84 -5.07
N THR A 24 15.23 15.09 -5.02
CA THR A 24 15.38 13.94 -4.10
C THR A 24 16.44 14.12 -3.02
N MET A 25 17.25 15.18 -3.09
CA MET A 25 18.21 15.50 -2.04
C MET A 25 17.57 16.44 -1.02
N PRO A 26 17.79 16.21 0.29
CA PRO A 26 17.45 17.21 1.30
C PRO A 26 18.28 18.49 1.07
N SER A 27 17.68 19.66 1.31
CA SER A 27 18.45 20.92 1.31
C SER A 27 19.51 20.90 2.42
N ALA A 28 20.57 21.71 2.26
CA ALA A 28 21.66 21.80 3.25
C ALA A 28 21.17 22.18 4.65
N ASP A 29 20.08 22.95 4.74
CA ASP A 29 19.49 23.42 6.00
C ASP A 29 18.82 22.30 6.82
N ASP A 30 18.36 21.23 6.16
CA ASP A 30 17.63 20.13 6.80
C ASP A 30 18.51 19.12 7.54
N VAL A 31 19.78 19.04 7.13
CA VAL A 31 20.74 18.07 7.68
C VAL A 31 21.08 18.41 9.14
N SER A 32 20.84 19.66 9.58
CA SER A 32 21.18 20.13 10.93
C SER A 32 20.16 19.75 12.02
N ARG A 33 18.93 19.36 11.66
CA ARG A 33 17.80 19.28 12.62
C ARG A 33 17.38 17.88 13.07
N SER A 34 17.77 16.81 12.36
CA SER A 34 17.38 15.45 12.76
C SER A 34 18.52 14.46 12.57
N GLY A 35 19.07 13.95 13.68
CA GLY A 35 20.06 12.86 13.71
C GLY A 35 19.57 11.51 13.17
N PHE A 36 18.45 11.49 12.46
CA PHE A 36 17.96 10.44 11.59
C PHE A 36 17.36 11.18 10.39
N ALA A 37 17.87 10.97 9.18
CA ALA A 37 17.42 11.66 7.98
C ALA A 37 15.95 11.31 7.65
N THR A 38 15.03 12.01 8.31
CA THR A 38 13.63 12.12 7.96
C THR A 38 13.42 13.58 7.60
N ARG A 39 13.75 13.96 6.36
CA ARG A 39 12.95 14.99 5.69
C ARG A 39 11.60 14.34 5.38
N ALA A 40 10.82 14.15 6.44
CA ALA A 40 9.43 13.73 6.44
C ALA A 40 8.49 14.94 6.29
N ASP A 41 9.05 16.15 6.22
CA ASP A 41 8.32 17.30 5.69
C ASP A 41 8.25 17.13 4.17
N TYR A 42 7.20 16.43 3.77
CA TYR A 42 6.77 16.18 2.41
C TYR A 42 6.86 17.46 1.57
N ASP A 43 7.93 17.60 0.79
CA ASP A 43 7.89 18.49 -0.36
C ASP A 43 6.95 17.86 -1.39
N HIS A 44 5.65 18.12 -1.17
CA HIS A 44 4.58 17.61 -2.01
C HIS A 44 4.78 18.06 -3.46
N ALA A 45 5.30 19.27 -3.68
CA ALA A 45 5.58 19.77 -5.02
C ALA A 45 6.69 18.95 -5.70
N ALA A 46 7.77 18.62 -4.98
CA ALA A 46 8.82 17.77 -5.51
C ALA A 46 8.31 16.34 -5.82
N LEU A 47 7.51 15.76 -4.94
CA LEU A 47 6.89 14.44 -5.17
C LEU A 47 5.99 14.47 -6.41
N GLN A 48 5.11 15.46 -6.53
CA GLN A 48 4.25 15.62 -7.70
C GLN A 48 5.06 15.81 -8.98
N ARG A 49 6.18 16.55 -8.92
CA ARG A 49 7.06 16.73 -10.08
C ARG A 49 7.70 15.42 -10.53
N LEU A 50 8.10 14.56 -9.60
CA LEU A 50 8.62 13.21 -9.90
C LEU A 50 7.53 12.31 -10.48
N LEU A 51 6.32 12.31 -9.90
CA LEU A 51 5.18 11.51 -10.38
C LEU A 51 4.71 11.95 -11.77
N ALA A 52 4.75 13.25 -12.07
CA ALA A 52 4.42 13.78 -13.40
C ALA A 52 5.42 13.30 -14.47
N ALA A 53 6.65 12.97 -14.08
CA ALA A 53 7.68 12.45 -14.97
C ALA A 53 7.80 10.91 -14.94
N ASP A 54 6.89 10.22 -14.26
CA ASP A 54 6.86 8.76 -14.22
C ASP A 54 6.32 8.18 -15.54
N GLN A 55 7.11 7.31 -16.17
CA GLN A 55 6.74 6.60 -17.39
C GLN A 55 5.39 5.89 -17.29
N GLN A 56 5.00 5.38 -16.13
CA GLN A 56 3.73 4.67 -15.94
C GLN A 56 2.51 5.59 -16.13
N LYS A 57 2.65 6.88 -15.83
CA LYS A 57 1.56 7.86 -15.93
C LYS A 57 1.39 8.43 -17.34
N ARG A 58 2.29 8.10 -18.26
CA ARG A 58 2.20 8.55 -19.66
C ARG A 58 1.09 7.83 -20.42
N PRO A 59 0.41 8.49 -21.37
CA PRO A 59 -0.65 7.88 -22.19
C PRO A 59 -0.19 6.61 -22.92
N GLN A 60 1.08 6.57 -23.37
CA GLN A 60 1.63 5.42 -24.12
C GLN A 60 1.77 4.15 -23.26
N SER A 61 1.84 4.30 -21.94
CA SER A 61 1.91 3.17 -21.00
C SER A 61 0.53 2.66 -20.58
N ALA A 62 -0.53 3.44 -20.82
CA ALA A 62 -1.90 3.13 -20.40
C ALA A 62 -2.44 1.78 -20.92
N PRO A 63 -2.19 1.36 -22.18
CA PRO A 63 -2.69 0.08 -22.70
C PRO A 63 -2.24 -1.13 -21.87
N MET A 64 -1.03 -1.09 -21.30
CA MET A 64 -0.49 -2.18 -20.48
C MET A 64 -1.27 -2.37 -19.16
N ARG A 65 -1.95 -1.32 -18.69
CA ARG A 65 -2.69 -1.30 -17.41
C ARG A 65 -4.19 -1.13 -17.63
N ALA A 66 -4.68 -1.42 -18.82
CA ALA A 66 -6.08 -1.20 -19.18
C ALA A 66 -7.02 -1.92 -18.20
N GLY A 67 -7.97 -1.17 -17.64
CA GLY A 67 -8.93 -1.67 -16.65
C GLY A 67 -8.37 -1.85 -15.23
N PHE A 68 -7.10 -1.52 -14.97
CA PHE A 68 -6.53 -1.54 -13.63
C PHE A 68 -6.48 -0.14 -13.02
N SER A 69 -6.79 -0.08 -11.73
CA SER A 69 -6.64 1.09 -10.87
C SER A 69 -5.37 0.96 -10.02
N GLU A 70 -4.84 2.10 -9.59
CA GLU A 70 -3.70 2.21 -8.69
C GLU A 70 -4.02 3.30 -7.66
N MET A 71 -3.73 3.06 -6.39
CA MET A 71 -3.91 4.08 -5.34
C MET A 71 -2.98 5.28 -5.59
N PRO A 72 -3.36 6.50 -5.16
CA PRO A 72 -2.45 7.64 -5.17
C PRO A 72 -1.14 7.30 -4.44
N ILE A 73 -0.02 7.67 -5.05
CA ILE A 73 1.30 7.44 -4.45
C ILE A 73 1.62 8.64 -3.58
N SER A 74 1.74 8.40 -2.27
CA SER A 74 2.14 9.41 -1.28
C SER A 74 3.50 9.10 -0.64
N PHE A 75 4.29 8.20 -1.22
CA PHE A 75 5.63 7.85 -0.74
C PHE A 75 6.69 8.22 -1.79
N TRP A 76 7.94 8.39 -1.36
CA TRP A 76 9.08 8.68 -2.23
C TRP A 76 9.54 7.47 -3.07
N PRO A 77 10.31 7.67 -4.17
CA PRO A 77 10.80 6.58 -5.01
C PRO A 77 11.36 5.38 -4.22
N THR A 78 10.97 4.18 -4.61
CA THR A 78 11.37 2.95 -3.91
C THR A 78 12.72 2.43 -4.39
N TYR A 79 13.15 2.87 -5.57
CA TYR A 79 14.42 2.55 -6.21
C TYR A 79 15.07 3.87 -6.67
N LYS A 80 16.39 4.03 -6.79
CA LYS A 80 17.48 3.16 -6.37
C LYS A 80 18.11 3.71 -5.10
N LEU A 81 17.94 3.02 -3.99
CA LEU A 81 18.44 3.50 -2.70
C LEU A 81 19.93 3.19 -2.53
N ASP A 82 20.66 4.11 -1.88
CA ASP A 82 22.03 3.87 -1.49
C ASP A 82 22.09 3.12 -0.15
N ARG A 83 22.33 1.81 -0.25
CA ARG A 83 22.48 0.91 0.90
C ARG A 83 23.57 1.37 1.88
N LYS A 84 24.65 1.99 1.38
CA LYS A 84 25.76 2.46 2.23
C LYS A 84 25.38 3.66 3.10
N SER A 85 24.41 4.44 2.66
CA SER A 85 23.85 5.56 3.41
C SER A 85 22.80 5.16 4.45
N GLY A 86 22.52 3.85 4.62
CA GLY A 86 21.37 3.41 5.40
C GLY A 86 20.04 3.89 4.83
N TYR A 87 19.96 4.05 3.50
CA TYR A 87 18.78 4.53 2.76
C TYR A 87 18.42 6.00 2.99
N ALA A 88 19.36 6.80 3.53
CA ALA A 88 19.20 8.25 3.64
C ALA A 88 19.32 8.96 2.28
N ARG A 89 19.87 8.29 1.26
CA ARG A 89 20.16 8.87 -0.06
C ARG A 89 19.83 7.92 -1.20
N TYR A 90 19.63 8.47 -2.39
CA TYR A 90 19.53 7.70 -3.62
C TYR A 90 20.86 7.56 -4.36
N LYS A 91 21.01 6.46 -5.08
CA LYS A 91 22.16 6.17 -5.92
C LYS A 91 21.82 6.31 -7.40
N PHE A 92 22.29 7.39 -8.01
CA PHE A 92 22.02 7.71 -9.43
C PHE A 92 22.78 6.85 -10.44
N GLN A 93 23.80 6.12 -9.97
CA GLN A 93 24.66 5.31 -10.83
C GLN A 93 24.40 3.82 -10.63
N HIS A 94 24.26 3.11 -11.74
CA HIS A 94 24.23 1.66 -11.78
C HIS A 94 25.43 1.16 -12.56
N ARG A 95 26.24 0.32 -11.93
CA ARG A 95 27.39 -0.31 -12.54
C ARG A 95 27.18 -1.81 -12.48
N ASN A 96 27.18 -2.45 -13.65
CA ASN A 96 27.36 -3.90 -13.74
C ASN A 96 28.78 -4.19 -14.29
N ARG A 97 29.11 -5.47 -14.53
CA ARG A 97 30.44 -5.88 -15.01
C ARG A 97 30.84 -5.25 -16.35
N LEU A 98 29.87 -4.83 -17.16
CA LEU A 98 30.09 -4.41 -18.56
C LEU A 98 29.90 -2.91 -18.79
N LYS A 99 29.08 -2.25 -17.97
CA LYS A 99 28.66 -0.87 -18.23
C LYS A 99 28.28 -0.12 -16.96
N GLN A 100 28.58 1.18 -16.97
CA GLN A 100 28.00 2.14 -16.05
C GLN A 100 26.86 2.89 -16.75
N THR A 101 25.67 2.83 -16.15
CA THR A 101 24.44 3.45 -16.64
C THR A 101 23.84 4.34 -15.57
N LEU A 102 23.23 5.45 -16.00
CA LEU A 102 22.41 6.27 -15.13
C LEU A 102 21.12 5.52 -14.74
N ARG A 103 20.72 5.64 -13.47
CA ARG A 103 19.44 5.15 -12.93
C ARG A 103 18.91 6.23 -11.99
N LEU A 104 17.91 6.96 -12.45
CA LEU A 104 17.24 7.95 -11.61
C LEU A 104 16.38 7.26 -10.55
N PRO A 105 16.18 7.89 -9.38
CA PRO A 105 15.18 7.46 -8.43
C PRO A 105 13.83 7.30 -9.13
N SER A 106 13.24 6.11 -9.04
CA SER A 106 12.03 5.71 -9.73
C SER A 106 11.14 4.90 -8.80
N PHE A 107 9.86 4.90 -9.08
CA PHE A 107 8.89 4.14 -8.31
C PHE A 107 8.59 2.83 -9.04
N THR A 108 9.55 1.92 -9.01
CA THR A 108 9.52 0.69 -9.80
C THR A 108 8.53 -0.34 -9.25
N ASP A 109 8.30 -0.29 -7.94
CA ASP A 109 7.51 -1.27 -7.19
C ASP A 109 6.07 -0.78 -7.06
N ARG A 110 5.11 -1.49 -7.68
CA ARG A 110 3.72 -1.05 -7.85
C ARG A 110 2.72 -2.09 -7.38
N VAL A 111 1.55 -1.63 -6.97
CA VAL A 111 0.36 -2.47 -6.74
C VAL A 111 -0.84 -1.88 -7.47
N LEU A 112 -1.38 -2.65 -8.41
CA LEU A 112 -2.57 -2.35 -9.17
C LEU A 112 -3.67 -3.35 -8.84
N TYR A 113 -4.91 -2.93 -9.03
CA TYR A 113 -6.07 -3.77 -8.75
C TYR A 113 -7.18 -3.54 -9.78
N ARG A 114 -7.99 -4.56 -9.99
CA ARG A 114 -9.17 -4.54 -10.86
C ARG A 114 -10.24 -5.46 -10.29
N SER A 115 -11.49 -5.08 -10.43
CA SER A 115 -12.63 -5.94 -10.15
C SER A 115 -13.60 -5.95 -11.33
N VAL A 116 -14.34 -7.05 -11.48
CA VAL A 116 -15.48 -7.13 -12.42
C VAL A 116 -16.66 -6.33 -11.88
N GLU A 117 -16.93 -6.45 -10.58
CA GLU A 117 -17.97 -5.71 -9.88
C GLU A 117 -17.41 -4.37 -9.40
N SER A 118 -18.11 -3.28 -9.70
CA SER A 118 -17.80 -1.98 -9.13
C SER A 118 -17.86 -2.07 -7.59
N GLU A 119 -16.93 -1.42 -6.91
CA GLU A 119 -16.86 -1.34 -5.43
C GLU A 119 -16.50 -2.62 -4.66
N ALA A 120 -16.27 -3.77 -5.32
CA ALA A 120 -15.87 -4.99 -4.61
C ALA A 120 -14.47 -4.90 -3.97
N ILE A 121 -13.65 -3.93 -4.36
CA ILE A 121 -12.34 -3.63 -3.77
C ILE A 121 -12.36 -2.20 -3.24
N LEU A 122 -12.19 -2.06 -1.93
CA LEU A 122 -11.97 -0.78 -1.26
C LEU A 122 -10.49 -0.64 -0.88
N PRO A 123 -9.73 0.26 -1.53
CA PRO A 123 -8.34 0.52 -1.19
C PRO A 123 -8.23 1.27 0.14
N VAL A 124 -7.31 0.86 1.02
CA VAL A 124 -7.17 1.41 2.39
C VAL A 124 -5.85 2.14 2.58
N THR A 125 -4.72 1.48 2.30
CA THR A 125 -3.38 2.08 2.46
C THR A 125 -2.48 1.68 1.31
N TYR A 126 -1.58 2.58 0.90
CA TYR A 126 -0.52 2.32 -0.07
C TYR A 126 0.76 3.04 0.37
N ASP A 127 1.76 2.28 0.80
CA ASP A 127 2.96 2.87 1.40
C ASP A 127 4.23 2.06 1.11
N ALA A 128 5.37 2.74 1.14
CA ALA A 128 6.69 2.15 1.04
C ALA A 128 7.30 2.02 2.44
N CYS A 129 7.65 0.79 2.83
CA CYS A 129 8.10 0.47 4.17
C CYS A 129 9.41 1.19 4.53
N THR A 130 9.36 2.11 5.48
CA THR A 130 10.53 2.87 5.97
C THR A 130 11.27 2.18 7.10
N ALA A 131 10.78 1.03 7.58
CA ALA A 131 11.32 0.33 8.73
C ALA A 131 12.81 -0.03 8.53
N ASN A 132 13.63 0.33 9.52
CA ASN A 132 15.08 0.14 9.46
C ASN A 132 15.50 -1.33 9.35
N ALA A 133 14.67 -2.25 9.83
CA ALA A 133 14.93 -3.69 9.82
C ALA A 133 14.95 -4.30 8.41
N LEU A 134 14.34 -3.66 7.40
CA LEU A 134 14.16 -4.23 6.06
C LEU A 134 15.12 -3.67 5.01
N ARG A 135 16.30 -3.19 5.43
CA ARG A 135 17.30 -2.52 4.58
C ARG A 135 18.26 -3.47 3.83
N VAL A 136 17.72 -4.51 3.21
CA VAL A 136 18.50 -5.58 2.56
C VAL A 136 18.69 -5.44 1.04
N SER A 137 17.85 -4.65 0.37
CA SER A 137 17.85 -4.44 -1.10
C SER A 137 18.32 -3.04 -1.48
N ASP A 138 18.41 -2.67 -2.75
CA ASP A 138 18.38 -1.26 -3.19
C ASP A 138 16.97 -0.77 -3.55
N HIS A 139 15.98 -1.64 -3.29
CA HIS A 139 14.55 -1.33 -3.29
C HIS A 139 14.00 -1.22 -1.87
N ARG A 140 12.98 -0.39 -1.71
CA ARG A 140 12.13 -0.34 -0.52
C ARG A 140 10.89 -1.22 -0.74
N PRO A 141 10.53 -2.11 0.21
CA PRO A 141 9.29 -2.88 0.11
C PRO A 141 8.08 -1.95 0.00
N VAL A 142 7.13 -2.31 -0.85
CA VAL A 142 5.85 -1.59 -0.99
C VAL A 142 4.73 -2.48 -0.47
N SER A 143 3.81 -1.86 0.27
CA SER A 143 2.64 -2.52 0.86
C SER A 143 1.38 -1.81 0.41
N ALA A 144 0.33 -2.59 0.16
CA ALA A 144 -0.99 -2.09 -0.15
C ALA A 144 -2.03 -2.94 0.57
N THR A 145 -3.00 -2.28 1.20
CA THR A 145 -4.07 -2.94 1.96
C THR A 145 -5.41 -2.64 1.32
N PHE A 146 -6.25 -3.67 1.20
CA PHE A 146 -7.56 -3.60 0.57
C PHE A 146 -8.60 -4.31 1.44
N LEU A 147 -9.80 -3.77 1.51
CA LEU A 147 -10.98 -4.51 1.93
C LEU A 147 -11.66 -5.07 0.68
N VAL A 148 -11.92 -6.37 0.67
CA VAL A 148 -12.47 -7.08 -0.49
C VAL A 148 -13.78 -7.72 -0.12
N GLN A 149 -14.82 -7.42 -0.89
CA GLN A 149 -16.11 -8.10 -0.75
C GLN A 149 -15.99 -9.52 -1.33
N VAL A 150 -16.30 -10.51 -0.49
CA VAL A 150 -16.29 -11.92 -0.89
C VAL A 150 -17.69 -12.50 -0.73
N SER A 151 -18.23 -13.04 -1.82
CA SER A 151 -19.45 -13.85 -1.77
C SER A 151 -19.05 -15.27 -1.44
N LEU A 152 -19.47 -15.75 -0.27
CA LEU A 152 -19.34 -17.16 0.05
C LEU A 152 -20.38 -17.93 -0.76
N PRO A 153 -20.04 -19.13 -1.27
CA PRO A 153 -21.05 -19.99 -1.84
C PRO A 153 -22.15 -20.21 -0.79
N SER A 154 -23.41 -20.18 -1.22
CA SER A 154 -24.52 -20.62 -0.37
C SER A 154 -24.17 -22.00 0.14
N MET A 155 -23.92 -22.10 1.44
CA MET A 155 -23.84 -23.39 2.11
C MET A 155 -25.27 -23.90 2.12
N GLU A 156 -25.68 -24.52 1.02
CA GLU A 156 -26.85 -25.38 1.03
C GLU A 156 -26.51 -26.45 2.06
N GLN A 157 -27.03 -26.25 3.27
CA GLN A 157 -27.01 -27.26 4.29
C GLN A 157 -27.74 -28.43 3.64
N SER A 158 -26.98 -29.41 3.16
CA SER A 158 -27.52 -30.75 3.00
C SER A 158 -27.87 -31.18 4.42
N VAL A 159 -29.09 -30.83 4.83
CA VAL A 159 -29.69 -31.35 6.05
C VAL A 159 -29.67 -32.85 5.80
N PRO A 160 -28.83 -33.63 6.51
CA PRO A 160 -28.87 -35.06 6.32
C PRO A 160 -30.30 -35.49 6.67
N SER A 161 -30.97 -36.19 5.76
CA SER A 161 -32.28 -36.79 6.04
C SER A 161 -32.20 -37.50 7.38
N PRO A 162 -33.23 -37.43 8.24
CA PRO A 162 -33.15 -37.99 9.58
C PRO A 162 -33.04 -39.52 9.49
N MET A 163 -31.82 -40.04 9.43
CA MET A 163 -31.55 -41.46 9.66
C MET A 163 -31.58 -41.70 11.17
N HIS A 164 -32.39 -42.69 11.53
CA HIS A 164 -32.66 -43.10 12.89
C HIS A 164 -31.40 -43.40 13.72
N SER A 165 -31.45 -42.91 14.96
CA SER A 165 -30.82 -43.42 16.19
C SER A 165 -29.37 -43.01 16.55
N PRO A 166 -29.08 -42.91 17.87
CA PRO A 166 -28.05 -42.03 18.40
C PRO A 166 -26.77 -42.78 18.74
N SER A 167 -25.68 -42.41 18.07
CA SER A 167 -24.34 -42.58 18.61
C SER A 167 -23.67 -41.23 18.60
N VAL A 168 -23.48 -40.71 19.82
CA VAL A 168 -22.82 -39.45 20.14
C VAL A 168 -21.43 -39.41 19.51
N TRP A 169 -21.26 -38.57 18.51
CA TRP A 169 -19.94 -38.16 18.01
C TRP A 169 -19.64 -36.76 18.54
N VAL A 170 -18.97 -36.66 19.69
CA VAL A 170 -18.29 -35.42 20.08
C VAL A 170 -16.94 -35.38 19.37
N GLY A 171 -16.96 -34.88 18.14
CA GLY A 171 -15.76 -34.57 17.38
C GLY A 171 -15.69 -33.06 17.15
N HIS A 172 -14.76 -32.37 17.84
CA HIS A 172 -14.39 -31.00 17.50
C HIS A 172 -13.85 -30.98 16.05
N ARG A 173 -14.70 -30.67 15.07
CA ARG A 173 -14.26 -30.49 13.68
C ARG A 173 -13.65 -29.10 13.55
N ARG A 174 -12.32 -29.01 13.63
CA ARG A 174 -11.60 -27.91 13.00
C ARG A 174 -11.62 -28.15 11.49
N HIS A 175 -12.48 -27.41 10.78
CA HIS A 175 -12.49 -27.43 9.33
C HIS A 175 -11.28 -26.65 8.80
N TRP A 176 -10.25 -27.39 8.40
CA TRP A 176 -9.16 -26.84 7.60
C TRP A 176 -9.67 -26.64 6.18
N LEU A 177 -9.87 -25.39 5.76
CA LEU A 177 -10.05 -25.02 4.36
C LEU A 177 -8.73 -25.30 3.62
N ARG A 178 -8.63 -26.47 3.00
CA ARG A 178 -7.52 -26.81 2.11
C ARG A 178 -7.87 -26.33 0.71
N CYS A 179 -7.53 -25.07 0.39
CA CYS A 179 -7.45 -24.63 -1.00
C CYS A 179 -6.14 -25.17 -1.62
N PRO A 180 -6.16 -25.93 -2.72
CA PRO A 180 -4.95 -26.29 -3.43
C PRO A 180 -4.43 -25.05 -4.17
N GLY A 181 -3.30 -24.52 -3.68
CA GLY A 181 -2.50 -23.50 -4.37
C GLY A 181 -2.96 -22.07 -4.13
N THR A 182 -2.41 -21.42 -3.10
CA THR A 182 -1.83 -20.05 -3.11
C THR A 182 -1.55 -19.69 -1.65
N VAL A 183 -0.27 -19.58 -1.29
CA VAL A 183 0.13 -18.90 -0.06
C VAL A 183 0.15 -17.42 -0.40
N ALA A 184 -0.86 -16.67 0.08
CA ALA A 184 -0.79 -15.23 0.18
C ALA A 184 -1.17 -14.87 1.61
N GLU A 185 -0.17 -14.44 2.39
CA GLU A 185 -0.39 -13.79 3.67
C GLU A 185 -1.02 -12.42 3.37
N ILE A 186 -2.34 -12.36 3.46
CA ILE A 186 -3.10 -11.11 3.45
C ILE A 186 -3.11 -10.63 4.90
N SER A 187 -2.22 -9.71 5.23
CA SER A 187 -2.14 -9.12 6.56
C SER A 187 -3.44 -8.34 6.86
N GLN A 188 -4.26 -8.95 7.72
CA GLN A 188 -5.50 -8.47 8.33
C GLN A 188 -6.74 -8.36 7.42
N LEU A 189 -7.43 -9.48 7.29
CA LEU A 189 -8.84 -9.55 6.89
C LEU A 189 -9.74 -9.29 8.13
N LEU A 190 -10.18 -8.05 8.33
CA LEU A 190 -11.22 -7.72 9.31
C LEU A 190 -12.60 -7.88 8.65
N LEU A 191 -13.17 -9.09 8.74
CA LEU A 191 -14.55 -9.33 8.35
C LEU A 191 -15.49 -8.72 9.40
N ARG A 192 -16.24 -7.68 9.03
CA ARG A 192 -17.43 -7.27 9.79
C ARG A 192 -18.66 -7.97 9.21
N PRO A 193 -19.49 -8.63 10.03
CA PRO A 193 -20.78 -9.15 9.58
C PRO A 193 -21.70 -7.99 9.17
N ARG A 194 -22.46 -8.17 8.09
CA ARG A 194 -23.65 -7.36 7.80
C ARG A 194 -24.69 -7.64 8.89
N THR A 195 -25.06 -6.63 9.68
CA THR A 195 -26.34 -6.65 10.39
C THR A 195 -27.40 -6.23 9.37
N ASN A 196 -28.29 -7.15 9.03
CA ASN A 196 -29.51 -6.79 8.29
C ASN A 196 -30.28 -5.79 9.17
N GLY A 197 -30.58 -4.63 8.60
CA GLY A 197 -31.18 -3.52 9.33
C GLY A 197 -32.59 -3.85 9.80
N ASP A 198 -32.87 -3.46 11.05
CA ASP A 198 -34.17 -2.93 11.43
C ASP A 198 -33.93 -1.50 11.88
N GLY A 199 -34.60 -0.55 11.22
CA GLY A 199 -34.45 0.87 11.46
C GLY A 199 -34.98 1.26 12.84
N VAL A 200 -34.18 2.05 13.55
CA VAL A 200 -34.70 3.05 14.50
C VAL A 200 -33.80 4.28 14.38
N ASP A 201 -34.44 5.42 14.11
CA ASP A 201 -33.86 6.75 14.10
C ASP A 201 -32.97 7.01 15.33
N GLY A 202 -31.81 7.61 15.09
CA GLY A 202 -30.88 8.05 16.12
C GLY A 202 -29.84 8.96 15.51
N GLY A 203 -30.24 10.17 15.14
CA GLY A 203 -29.33 11.21 14.66
C GLY A 203 -28.21 11.47 15.67
N LEU A 204 -26.98 11.59 15.15
CA LEU A 204 -25.89 12.25 15.84
C LEU A 204 -25.12 13.12 14.83
N GLU A 205 -25.31 14.42 15.03
CA GLU A 205 -24.57 15.56 14.49
C GLU A 205 -23.03 15.40 14.56
N PRO A 206 -22.28 16.13 13.73
CA PRO A 206 -20.82 16.06 13.69
C PRO A 206 -20.20 16.72 14.92
N ALA A 207 -19.27 16.02 15.58
CA ALA A 207 -18.53 16.56 16.72
C ALA A 207 -17.64 17.74 16.29
N ALA A 208 -18.05 18.92 16.74
CA ALA A 208 -17.31 20.17 16.66
C ALA A 208 -16.00 20.13 17.46
N ALA A 209 -15.04 20.90 16.97
CA ALA A 209 -13.77 21.20 17.60
C ALA A 209 -13.94 21.76 19.03
N ALA A 210 -13.22 21.19 19.99
CA ALA A 210 -13.01 21.79 21.31
C ALA A 210 -11.59 22.37 21.37
N ALA A 211 -11.53 23.70 21.24
CA ALA A 211 -10.42 24.50 21.74
C ALA A 211 -10.45 24.47 23.28
N SER A 212 -9.30 24.27 23.92
CA SER A 212 -9.13 24.52 25.35
C SER A 212 -8.15 25.67 25.52
N SER A 213 -8.74 26.84 25.82
CA SER A 213 -8.12 27.95 26.52
C SER A 213 -7.96 27.56 28.00
N GLN A 214 -6.79 27.85 28.58
CA GLN A 214 -6.60 27.98 30.02
C GLN A 214 -5.88 29.30 30.29
N GLU A 215 -6.70 30.30 30.64
CA GLU A 215 -6.45 31.40 31.58
C GLU A 215 -7.49 31.14 32.70
N GLU A 216 -7.32 31.36 34.01
CA GLU A 216 -6.31 32.01 34.84
C GLU A 216 -6.67 31.67 36.31
N LEU A 217 -5.76 31.98 37.25
CA LEU A 217 -5.97 32.43 38.66
C LEU A 217 -5.32 31.59 39.78
N GLY A 218 -4.26 32.17 40.34
CA GLY A 218 -4.30 32.60 41.75
C GLY A 218 -3.42 31.86 42.75
N ARG A 219 -2.15 32.27 42.87
CA ARG A 219 -1.54 32.89 44.06
C ARG A 219 -0.07 33.20 43.84
#